data_AF-A0ABD1GBJ7-F1
#
_entry.id   AF-A0ABD1GBJ7-F1
#
_cell.length_a   1.000
_cell.length_b   1.000
_cell.length_c   1.000
_cell.angle_alpha   90.00
_cell.angle_beta   90.00
_cell.angle_gamma   90.00
#
_symmetry.space_group_name_H-M   'P 1'
#
loop_
_entity.id
_entity.type
_entity.pdbx_description
1 polymer ?
#
loop_
_entity_poly.entity_id
_entity_poly.type
_entity_poly.pdbx_seq_one_letter_code
_entity_poly.pdbx_strand_id
1 'polypeptide(L)'
;MLSVYLPFVCFNLSDHRIGDRTTSDVVVRIRTQEGRDDWIYCHSHILVDKSKYFADRLSDSWPTCQILDSRNCVEVHCEESDFDHHIVILRLFYFTSDVTVTDIGSVKNALGILRVAIHLVCPQIVSTCVGYLEAVPWDESEEEEVLKVIPGMGSQAEAVLSRLQPVNPLAVVKIFISAIQFATSSPPSSMNDLKVSSQEQLEYLLTEDDDAPLLTADDEIKMEAKLCVKGLLMRFVSLVDSLVGDLQESMAEAGKIELFQAYLNDLSWTSQIVTKLEISSDFVLTWVETSVKIVKVAEEACRESSLHIQVKVLEVAVKVLEAIGYGTLILPTMKRLQMVKVWLPFVRLVKPSVDSVVSDDDNDMLLKSNDELWQSLESAFVSMILALPSSDQAEILTEWFENKQICYPDLTEAFEVWCYRSKVAKRRLTLLDGNNPTPNKV
;
A
#
# COMPACT_ATOMS: atom_id res chain seq x y z
N MET A 1 -14.02 -21.43 34.03
CA MET A 1 -14.34 -20.61 35.22
C MET A 1 -13.68 -19.25 35.06
N LEU A 2 -14.34 -18.35 34.33
CA LEU A 2 -14.12 -16.90 34.35
C LEU A 2 -15.45 -16.32 33.88
N SER A 3 -16.28 -16.04 34.87
CA SER A 3 -17.61 -15.47 34.75
C SER A 3 -17.44 -13.98 34.51
N VAL A 4 -17.61 -13.53 33.25
CA VAL A 4 -17.74 -12.10 32.96
C VAL A 4 -19.18 -11.70 33.23
N TYR A 5 -19.53 -11.61 34.52
CA TYR A 5 -20.69 -10.83 34.96
C TYR A 5 -20.28 -9.35 34.87
N LEU A 6 -20.54 -8.72 33.73
CA LEU A 6 -20.68 -7.27 33.68
C LEU A 6 -22.02 -6.92 34.35
N PRO A 7 -22.05 -6.11 35.43
CA PRO A 7 -23.29 -5.68 36.03
C PRO A 7 -23.82 -4.50 35.21
N PHE A 8 -24.55 -4.77 34.12
CA PHE A 8 -25.45 -3.77 33.56
C PHE A 8 -26.67 -3.67 34.48
N VAL A 9 -26.73 -2.58 35.24
CA VAL A 9 -27.86 -2.25 36.11
C VAL A 9 -29.07 -1.99 35.22
N CYS A 10 -29.97 -2.96 35.12
CA CYS A 10 -31.26 -2.82 34.44
C CYS A 10 -32.14 -1.81 35.22
N PHE A 11 -32.32 -0.61 34.68
CA PHE A 11 -33.45 0.23 35.06
C PHE A 11 -34.69 -0.26 34.30
N ASN A 12 -35.45 -1.17 34.90
CA ASN A 12 -36.68 -1.74 34.32
C ASN A 12 -37.89 -0.83 34.60
N LEU A 13 -38.61 -0.45 33.55
CA LEU A 13 -39.91 0.24 33.61
C LEU A 13 -41.10 -0.67 33.27
N SER A 14 -40.90 -1.98 33.14
CA SER A 14 -41.96 -3.00 32.97
C SER A 14 -42.13 -3.84 34.25
N ASP A 15 -43.38 -4.11 34.64
CA ASP A 15 -43.73 -4.95 35.80
C ASP A 15 -43.27 -6.43 35.68
N HIS A 16 -42.79 -6.85 34.50
CA HIS A 16 -42.34 -8.22 34.23
C HIS A 16 -40.83 -8.30 34.08
N ARG A 17 -40.19 -9.20 34.82
CA ARG A 17 -38.74 -9.44 34.80
C ARG A 17 -38.43 -10.85 34.27
N ILE A 18 -37.49 -10.95 33.34
CA ILE A 18 -36.99 -12.24 32.86
C ILE A 18 -36.44 -13.10 34.01
N GLY A 19 -36.80 -14.38 34.03
CA GLY A 19 -36.39 -15.33 35.07
C GLY A 19 -37.24 -15.33 36.34
N ASP A 20 -38.28 -14.48 36.44
CA ASP A 20 -39.18 -14.49 37.59
C ASP A 20 -40.18 -15.68 37.52
N ARG A 21 -39.90 -16.71 38.31
CA ARG A 21 -40.74 -17.92 38.38
C ARG A 21 -42.17 -17.65 38.87
N THR A 22 -42.41 -16.58 39.63
CA THR A 22 -43.72 -16.32 40.24
C THR A 22 -44.75 -15.80 39.25
N THR A 23 -44.31 -15.00 38.28
CA THR A 23 -45.14 -14.32 37.28
C THR A 23 -45.09 -14.97 35.90
N SER A 24 -44.05 -15.77 35.62
CA SER A 24 -43.87 -16.45 34.33
C SER A 24 -44.85 -17.62 34.12
N ASP A 25 -45.42 -17.67 32.92
CA ASP A 25 -46.38 -18.70 32.46
C ASP A 25 -45.77 -19.68 31.43
N VAL A 26 -44.60 -19.36 30.88
CA VAL A 26 -43.86 -20.20 29.94
C VAL A 26 -42.41 -20.41 30.39
N VAL A 27 -41.86 -21.58 30.08
CA VAL A 27 -40.43 -21.87 30.25
C VAL A 27 -39.80 -22.11 28.89
N VAL A 28 -38.75 -21.34 28.57
CA VAL A 28 -37.92 -21.57 27.38
C VAL A 28 -36.74 -22.42 27.79
N ARG A 29 -36.61 -23.61 27.19
CA ARG A 29 -35.50 -24.54 27.42
C ARG A 29 -34.58 -24.53 26.22
N ILE A 30 -33.36 -24.02 26.38
CA ILE A 30 -32.36 -23.93 25.31
C ILE A 30 -31.41 -25.12 25.45
N ARG A 31 -31.24 -25.89 24.36
CA ARG A 31 -30.38 -27.08 24.34
C ARG A 31 -29.39 -27.06 23.19
N THR A 32 -28.17 -27.53 23.47
CA THR A 32 -27.15 -27.81 22.44
C THR A 32 -26.92 -29.30 22.29
N GLN A 33 -26.40 -29.71 21.14
CA GLN A 33 -26.04 -31.12 20.87
C GLN A 33 -24.94 -31.63 21.81
N GLU A 34 -24.13 -30.71 22.34
CA GLU A 34 -23.01 -30.96 23.24
C GLU A 34 -23.47 -31.14 24.70
N GLY A 35 -24.78 -30.99 24.97
CA GLY A 35 -25.40 -31.31 26.25
C GLY A 35 -25.60 -30.12 27.18
N ARG A 36 -25.35 -28.88 26.73
CA ARG A 36 -25.74 -27.68 27.48
C ARG A 36 -27.26 -27.53 27.47
N ASP A 37 -27.83 -27.23 28.63
CA ASP A 37 -29.29 -27.22 28.83
C ASP A 37 -29.68 -26.20 29.92
N ASP A 38 -30.20 -25.03 29.51
CA ASP A 38 -30.68 -24.00 30.43
C ASP A 38 -32.19 -23.77 30.30
N TRP A 39 -32.78 -23.39 31.43
CA TRP A 39 -34.22 -23.18 31.59
C TRP A 39 -34.47 -21.74 32.02
N ILE A 40 -35.22 -20.99 31.23
CA ILE A 40 -35.52 -19.58 31.48
C ILE A 40 -37.02 -19.39 31.64
N TYR A 41 -37.41 -18.85 32.79
CA TYR A 41 -38.79 -18.46 33.06
C TYR A 41 -39.12 -17.17 32.29
N CYS A 42 -40.15 -17.23 31.45
CA CYS A 42 -40.57 -16.15 30.57
C CYS A 42 -42.09 -15.93 30.59
N HIS A 43 -42.52 -14.84 29.95
CA HIS A 43 -43.91 -14.44 29.81
C HIS A 43 -44.34 -14.60 28.34
N SER A 44 -45.36 -15.41 28.10
CA SER A 44 -45.81 -15.78 26.75
C SER A 44 -46.15 -14.55 25.91
N HIS A 45 -46.88 -13.59 26.47
CA HIS A 45 -47.28 -12.36 25.77
C HIS A 45 -46.09 -11.55 25.23
N ILE A 46 -44.95 -11.52 25.95
CA ILE A 46 -43.73 -10.83 25.50
C ILE A 46 -43.07 -11.62 24.36
N LEU A 47 -42.93 -12.94 24.52
CA LEU A 47 -42.29 -13.78 23.50
C LEU A 47 -43.08 -13.77 22.17
N VAL A 48 -44.41 -13.86 22.26
CA VAL A 48 -45.32 -13.86 21.11
C VAL A 48 -45.31 -12.51 20.38
N ASP A 49 -45.25 -11.40 21.11
CA ASP A 49 -45.14 -10.05 20.53
C ASP A 49 -43.83 -9.85 19.75
N LYS A 50 -42.73 -10.37 20.30
CA LYS A 50 -41.38 -10.09 19.77
C LYS A 50 -40.86 -11.11 18.75
N SER A 51 -41.43 -12.31 18.68
CA SER A 51 -40.91 -13.40 17.87
C SER A 51 -42.03 -14.26 17.29
N LYS A 52 -42.03 -14.38 15.95
CA LYS A 52 -42.98 -15.25 15.26
C LYS A 52 -42.75 -16.73 15.59
N TYR A 53 -41.50 -17.15 15.81
CA TYR A 53 -41.18 -18.51 16.22
C TYR A 53 -41.88 -18.91 17.52
N PHE A 54 -41.86 -18.03 18.53
CA PHE A 54 -42.56 -18.29 19.78
C PHE A 54 -44.08 -18.17 19.63
N ALA A 55 -44.57 -17.23 18.81
CA ALA A 55 -46.00 -17.12 18.47
C ALA A 55 -46.56 -18.42 17.89
N ASP A 56 -45.86 -19.03 16.94
CA ASP A 56 -46.30 -20.27 16.30
C ASP A 56 -46.29 -21.44 17.28
N ARG A 57 -45.23 -21.55 18.12
CA ARG A 57 -45.05 -22.66 19.07
C ARG A 57 -45.88 -22.58 20.34
N LEU A 58 -46.37 -21.40 20.70
CA LEU A 58 -47.28 -21.19 21.83
C LEU A 58 -48.74 -21.07 21.39
N SER A 59 -49.01 -21.27 20.10
CA SER A 59 -50.38 -21.29 19.57
C SER A 59 -51.14 -22.54 20.03
N ASP A 60 -52.48 -22.44 20.10
CA ASP A 60 -53.37 -23.56 20.43
C ASP A 60 -53.23 -24.76 19.48
N SER A 61 -52.67 -24.51 18.28
CA SER A 61 -52.45 -25.52 17.24
C SER A 61 -51.15 -26.32 17.39
N TRP A 62 -50.24 -25.90 18.28
CA TRP A 62 -48.96 -26.54 18.49
C TRP A 62 -49.01 -27.49 19.70
N PRO A 63 -48.50 -28.74 19.59
CA PRO A 63 -48.44 -29.66 20.71
C PRO A 63 -47.38 -29.20 21.72
N THR A 64 -47.79 -28.31 22.63
CA THR A 64 -46.93 -27.76 23.66
C THR A 64 -46.87 -28.73 24.84
N CYS A 65 -45.66 -29.18 25.20
CA CYS A 65 -45.45 -29.99 26.39
C CYS A 65 -45.66 -29.12 27.64
N GLN A 66 -46.60 -29.53 28.50
CA GLN A 66 -46.73 -28.94 29.83
C GLN A 66 -45.71 -29.59 30.77
N ILE A 67 -44.91 -28.77 31.44
CA ILE A 67 -43.93 -29.21 32.45
C ILE A 67 -44.41 -28.77 33.84
N LEU A 68 -43.71 -29.22 34.90
CA LEU A 68 -43.85 -28.87 36.31
C LEU A 68 -44.57 -27.53 36.55
N ASP A 69 -45.60 -27.59 37.41
CA ASP A 69 -46.56 -26.52 37.71
C ASP A 69 -47.54 -26.17 36.56
N SER A 70 -47.75 -27.06 35.59
CA SER A 70 -48.68 -26.89 34.45
C SER A 70 -48.34 -25.72 33.51
N ARG A 71 -47.05 -25.35 33.41
CA ARG A 71 -46.58 -24.29 32.51
C ARG A 71 -46.23 -24.84 31.13
N ASN A 72 -46.43 -24.02 30.11
CA ASN A 72 -46.00 -24.32 28.74
C ASN A 72 -44.47 -24.35 28.65
N CYS A 73 -43.89 -25.31 27.94
CA CYS A 73 -42.45 -25.35 27.67
C CYS A 73 -42.16 -25.31 26.17
N VAL A 74 -41.27 -24.40 25.78
CA VAL A 74 -40.77 -24.29 24.40
C VAL A 74 -39.30 -24.70 24.36
N GLU A 75 -39.00 -25.75 23.62
CA GLU A 75 -37.64 -26.28 23.48
C GLU A 75 -36.93 -25.69 22.26
N VAL A 76 -35.92 -24.85 22.47
CA VAL A 76 -35.10 -24.26 21.41
C VAL A 76 -33.80 -25.05 21.31
N HIS A 77 -33.52 -25.60 20.13
CA HIS A 77 -32.28 -26.32 19.86
C HIS A 77 -31.35 -25.41 19.07
N CYS A 78 -30.09 -25.27 19.51
CA CYS A 78 -29.10 -24.42 18.87
C CYS A 78 -27.70 -25.04 18.87
N GLU A 79 -26.79 -24.45 18.10
CA GLU A 79 -25.36 -24.73 18.18
C GLU A 79 -24.74 -24.08 19.42
N GLU A 80 -23.63 -24.63 19.92
CA GLU A 80 -22.97 -24.11 21.13
C GLU A 80 -22.50 -22.67 20.97
N SER A 81 -22.03 -22.28 19.77
CA SER A 81 -21.61 -20.92 19.45
C SER A 81 -22.75 -19.89 19.53
N ASP A 82 -24.00 -20.34 19.40
CA ASP A 82 -25.17 -19.47 19.40
C ASP A 82 -25.89 -19.45 20.74
N PHE A 83 -25.51 -20.31 21.68
CA PHE A 83 -26.21 -20.46 22.95
C PHE A 83 -26.32 -19.14 23.71
N ASP A 84 -25.20 -18.45 23.95
CA ASP A 84 -25.20 -17.21 24.71
C ASP A 84 -26.00 -16.11 23.98
N HIS A 85 -26.00 -16.10 22.64
CA HIS A 85 -26.78 -15.17 21.83
C HIS A 85 -28.31 -15.41 21.97
N HIS A 86 -28.75 -16.66 22.16
CA HIS A 86 -30.15 -16.96 22.49
C HIS A 86 -30.55 -16.37 23.85
N ILE A 87 -29.67 -16.49 24.86
CA ILE A 87 -29.89 -15.88 26.17
C ILE A 87 -30.00 -14.36 26.05
N VAL A 88 -29.11 -13.74 25.27
CA VAL A 88 -29.12 -12.30 25.01
C VAL A 88 -30.43 -11.87 24.35
N ILE A 89 -30.88 -12.54 23.29
CA ILE A 89 -32.16 -12.19 22.63
C ILE A 89 -33.35 -12.30 23.57
N LEU A 90 -33.42 -13.37 24.38
CA LEU A 90 -34.50 -13.50 25.36
C LEU A 90 -34.48 -12.34 26.35
N ARG A 91 -33.30 -11.86 26.77
CA ARG A 91 -33.20 -10.65 27.60
C ARG A 91 -33.65 -9.40 26.85
N LEU A 92 -33.25 -9.25 25.58
CA LEU A 92 -33.63 -8.12 24.72
C LEU A 92 -35.15 -7.98 24.57
N PHE A 93 -35.91 -9.08 24.58
CA PHE A 93 -37.38 -9.01 24.54
C PHE A 93 -38.01 -8.28 25.73
N TYR A 94 -37.31 -8.21 26.87
CA TYR A 94 -37.81 -7.55 28.08
C TYR A 94 -37.40 -6.08 28.18
N PHE A 95 -36.62 -5.57 27.23
CA PHE A 95 -36.31 -4.14 27.18
C PHE A 95 -37.53 -3.39 26.62
N THR A 96 -37.97 -2.37 27.36
CA THR A 96 -39.12 -1.53 27.03
C THR A 96 -38.78 -0.37 26.09
N SER A 97 -37.50 0.01 26.03
CA SER A 97 -36.95 0.92 25.03
C SER A 97 -36.45 0.13 23.81
N ASP A 98 -36.37 0.78 22.65
CA ASP A 98 -35.72 0.21 21.47
C ASP A 98 -34.32 -0.32 21.85
N VAL A 99 -33.97 -1.52 21.36
CA VAL A 99 -32.66 -2.14 21.59
C VAL A 99 -31.58 -1.14 21.18
N THR A 100 -30.73 -0.75 22.13
CA THR A 100 -29.76 0.32 21.89
C THR A 100 -28.44 -0.25 21.39
N VAL A 101 -27.66 0.60 20.70
CA VAL A 101 -26.31 0.28 20.22
C VAL A 101 -25.40 -0.27 21.32
N THR A 102 -25.60 0.15 22.58
CA THR A 102 -24.83 -0.34 23.74
C THR A 102 -25.14 -1.78 24.12
N ASP A 103 -26.29 -2.33 23.74
CA ASP A 103 -26.68 -3.71 24.05
C ASP A 103 -26.07 -4.72 23.05
N ILE A 104 -25.68 -4.25 21.86
CA ILE A 104 -25.05 -5.05 20.81
C ILE A 104 -23.54 -5.14 21.01
N GLY A 105 -22.87 -4.07 21.47
CA GLY A 105 -21.53 -4.12 22.06
C GLY A 105 -20.33 -4.40 21.14
N SER A 106 -20.47 -5.18 20.07
CA SER A 106 -19.40 -5.45 19.08
C SER A 106 -19.95 -6.04 17.77
N VAL A 107 -19.16 -6.00 16.68
CA VAL A 107 -19.51 -6.63 15.39
C VAL A 107 -19.75 -8.13 15.56
N LYS A 108 -18.85 -8.83 16.27
CA LYS A 108 -18.99 -10.27 16.54
C LYS A 108 -20.31 -10.61 17.25
N ASN A 109 -20.67 -9.84 18.27
CA ASN A 109 -21.92 -10.07 19.00
C ASN A 109 -23.13 -9.68 18.14
N ALA A 110 -23.03 -8.62 17.34
CA ALA A 110 -24.07 -8.23 16.38
C ALA A 110 -24.36 -9.34 15.37
N LEU A 111 -23.32 -9.96 14.80
CA LEU A 111 -23.45 -11.08 13.86
C LEU A 111 -24.08 -12.32 14.53
N GLY A 112 -23.66 -12.65 15.75
CA GLY A 112 -24.23 -13.76 16.52
C GLY A 112 -25.70 -13.53 16.89
N ILE A 113 -26.04 -12.34 17.37
CA ILE A 113 -27.44 -11.94 17.65
C ILE A 113 -28.26 -11.96 16.35
N LEU A 114 -27.74 -11.41 15.25
CA LEU A 114 -28.42 -11.38 13.96
C LEU A 114 -28.79 -12.79 13.48
N ARG A 115 -27.85 -13.74 13.57
CA ARG A 115 -28.08 -15.16 13.21
C ARG A 115 -29.23 -15.76 14.00
N VAL A 116 -29.23 -15.59 15.32
CA VAL A 116 -30.29 -16.11 16.17
C VAL A 116 -31.61 -15.37 15.95
N ALA A 117 -31.58 -14.05 15.74
CA ALA A 117 -32.77 -13.24 15.49
C ALA A 117 -33.47 -13.62 14.18
N ILE A 118 -32.73 -14.00 13.15
CA ILE A 118 -33.27 -14.56 11.92
C ILE A 118 -33.90 -15.93 12.19
N HIS A 119 -33.21 -16.80 12.93
CA HIS A 119 -33.72 -18.14 13.28
C HIS A 119 -35.03 -18.08 14.09
N LEU A 120 -35.10 -17.18 15.06
CA LEU A 120 -36.29 -16.95 15.90
C LEU A 120 -37.31 -16.01 15.25
N VAL A 121 -37.04 -15.51 14.05
CA VAL A 121 -37.92 -14.61 13.28
C VAL A 121 -38.33 -13.39 14.11
N CYS A 122 -37.34 -12.56 14.44
CA CYS A 122 -37.44 -11.36 15.27
C CYS A 122 -37.13 -10.09 14.45
N PRO A 123 -38.09 -9.52 13.68
CA PRO A 123 -37.80 -8.47 12.69
C PRO A 123 -37.20 -7.19 13.28
N GLN A 124 -37.63 -6.78 14.48
CA GLN A 124 -37.10 -5.57 15.15
C GLN A 124 -35.61 -5.74 15.47
N ILE A 125 -35.22 -6.86 16.08
CA ILE A 125 -33.82 -7.13 16.44
C ILE A 125 -32.96 -7.29 15.19
N VAL A 126 -33.47 -7.96 14.14
CA VAL A 126 -32.77 -8.05 12.85
C VAL A 126 -32.48 -6.66 12.29
N SER A 127 -33.47 -5.77 12.27
CA SER A 127 -33.30 -4.38 11.81
C SER A 127 -32.28 -3.62 12.65
N THR A 128 -32.28 -3.79 13.97
CA THR A 128 -31.29 -3.13 14.86
C THR A 128 -29.88 -3.64 14.62
N CYS A 129 -29.68 -4.96 14.49
CA CYS A 129 -28.37 -5.55 14.22
C CYS A 129 -27.83 -5.13 12.85
N VAL A 130 -28.67 -5.14 11.82
CA VAL A 130 -28.30 -4.67 10.47
C VAL A 130 -27.92 -3.20 10.50
N GLY A 131 -28.75 -2.34 11.12
CA GLY A 131 -28.45 -0.91 11.25
C GLY A 131 -27.18 -0.63 12.06
N TYR A 132 -26.87 -1.44 13.07
CA TYR A 132 -25.60 -1.35 13.79
C TYR A 132 -24.42 -1.71 12.89
N LEU A 133 -24.47 -2.87 12.23
CA LEU A 133 -23.40 -3.34 11.33
C LEU A 133 -23.17 -2.34 10.18
N GLU A 134 -24.24 -1.79 9.61
CA GLU A 134 -24.20 -0.76 8.57
C GLU A 134 -23.68 0.60 9.07
N ALA A 135 -23.61 0.85 10.38
CA ALA A 135 -23.21 2.15 10.92
C ALA A 135 -21.77 2.16 11.47
N VAL A 136 -21.28 1.05 12.01
CA VAL A 136 -19.96 0.99 12.66
C VAL A 136 -18.84 0.68 11.67
N PRO A 137 -17.60 1.18 11.87
CA PRO A 137 -16.44 0.73 11.13
C PRO A 137 -16.07 -0.71 11.52
N TRP A 138 -15.38 -1.43 10.62
CA TRP A 138 -14.88 -2.79 10.87
C TRP A 138 -13.37 -2.80 10.69
N ASP A 139 -12.69 -3.67 11.43
CA ASP A 139 -11.35 -4.10 11.06
C ASP A 139 -11.37 -5.24 10.01
N GLU A 140 -10.19 -5.62 9.52
CA GLU A 140 -10.04 -6.66 8.48
C GLU A 140 -10.61 -8.02 8.92
N SER A 141 -10.44 -8.41 10.19
CA SER A 141 -10.96 -9.68 10.72
C SER A 141 -12.48 -9.65 10.85
N GLU A 142 -13.03 -8.51 11.26
CA GLU A 142 -14.47 -8.28 11.32
C GLU A 142 -15.11 -8.30 9.93
N GLU A 143 -14.44 -7.72 8.93
CA GLU A 143 -14.87 -7.73 7.52
C GLU A 143 -14.95 -9.16 6.96
N GLU A 144 -13.93 -9.99 7.19
CA GLU A 144 -13.94 -11.40 6.78
C GLU A 144 -15.11 -12.18 7.39
N GLU A 145 -15.41 -11.95 8.67
CA GLU A 145 -16.54 -12.58 9.35
C GLU A 145 -17.88 -12.08 8.80
N VAL A 146 -18.00 -10.79 8.49
CA VAL A 146 -19.19 -10.22 7.81
C VAL A 146 -19.40 -10.89 6.44
N LEU A 147 -18.34 -11.02 5.63
CA LEU A 147 -18.38 -11.67 4.32
C LEU A 147 -18.78 -13.15 4.40
N LYS A 148 -18.36 -13.84 5.45
CA LYS A 148 -18.70 -15.25 5.68
C LYS A 148 -20.15 -15.45 6.13
N VAL A 149 -20.67 -14.53 6.94
CA VAL A 149 -21.92 -14.72 7.68
C VAL A 149 -23.12 -14.11 6.96
N ILE A 150 -23.01 -12.87 6.46
CA ILE A 150 -24.15 -12.12 5.91
C ILE A 150 -24.77 -12.72 4.63
N PRO A 151 -24.02 -13.28 3.65
CA PRO A 151 -24.63 -13.80 2.42
C PRO A 151 -25.70 -14.89 2.64
N GLY A 152 -25.62 -15.62 3.75
CA GLY A 152 -26.59 -16.66 4.12
C GLY A 152 -27.84 -16.15 4.86
N MET A 153 -27.93 -14.85 5.17
CA MET A 153 -28.94 -14.28 6.07
C MET A 153 -30.19 -13.72 5.38
N GLY A 154 -30.20 -13.67 4.04
CA GLY A 154 -31.31 -13.16 3.24
C GLY A 154 -31.29 -11.64 3.04
N SER A 155 -32.26 -11.13 2.27
CA SER A 155 -32.25 -9.75 1.72
C SER A 155 -32.28 -8.64 2.77
N GLN A 156 -32.69 -8.93 4.01
CA GLN A 156 -32.72 -7.93 5.09
C GLN A 156 -31.32 -7.54 5.57
N ALA A 157 -30.33 -8.45 5.45
CA ALA A 157 -28.96 -8.21 5.88
C ALA A 157 -28.04 -7.77 4.72
N GLU A 158 -28.51 -7.87 3.48
CA GLU A 158 -27.72 -7.60 2.27
C GLU A 158 -27.22 -6.14 2.18
N ALA A 159 -27.94 -5.19 2.80
CA ALA A 159 -27.52 -3.80 2.89
C ALA A 159 -26.16 -3.63 3.58
N VAL A 160 -25.81 -4.51 4.52
CA VAL A 160 -24.50 -4.52 5.20
C VAL A 160 -23.37 -4.72 4.19
N LEU A 161 -23.58 -5.55 3.16
CA LEU A 161 -22.57 -5.85 2.13
C LEU A 161 -22.40 -4.73 1.11
N SER A 162 -23.17 -3.64 1.17
CA SER A 162 -23.08 -2.52 0.23
C SER A 162 -21.70 -1.88 0.19
N ARG A 163 -20.99 -1.86 1.33
CA ARG A 163 -19.62 -1.30 1.46
C ARG A 163 -18.55 -2.17 0.79
N LEU A 164 -18.84 -3.45 0.59
CA LEU A 164 -17.90 -4.46 0.06
C LEU A 164 -18.22 -4.83 -1.39
N GLN A 165 -19.21 -4.17 -2.00
CA GLN A 165 -19.52 -4.38 -3.41
C GLN A 165 -18.35 -3.89 -4.28
N PRO A 166 -18.08 -4.57 -5.41
CA PRO A 166 -17.07 -4.11 -6.36
C PRO A 166 -17.30 -2.64 -6.72
N VAL A 167 -16.27 -1.82 -6.51
CA VAL A 167 -16.34 -0.40 -6.84
C VAL A 167 -16.55 -0.24 -8.35
N ASN A 168 -17.38 0.72 -8.74
CA ASN A 168 -17.57 1.05 -10.15
C ASN A 168 -16.21 1.35 -10.81
N PRO A 169 -15.81 0.63 -11.87
CA PRO A 169 -14.50 0.82 -12.51
C PRO A 169 -14.21 2.26 -12.92
N LEU A 170 -15.24 3.00 -13.38
CA LEU A 170 -15.11 4.41 -13.74
C LEU A 170 -14.85 5.32 -12.53
N ALA A 171 -15.36 4.95 -11.35
CA ALA A 171 -15.07 5.68 -10.13
C ALA A 171 -13.62 5.44 -9.68
N VAL A 172 -13.13 4.20 -9.83
CA VAL A 172 -11.74 3.85 -9.54
C VAL A 172 -10.78 4.68 -10.41
N VAL A 173 -10.98 4.69 -11.74
CA VAL A 173 -10.15 5.49 -12.67
C VAL A 173 -10.14 6.97 -12.29
N LYS A 174 -11.31 7.55 -11.98
CA LYS A 174 -11.41 8.97 -11.57
C LYS A 174 -10.68 9.27 -10.26
N ILE A 175 -10.78 8.40 -9.26
CA ILE A 175 -10.06 8.56 -7.99
C ILE A 175 -8.56 8.50 -8.24
N PHE A 176 -8.11 7.54 -9.04
CA PHE A 176 -6.70 7.38 -9.38
C PHE A 176 -6.14 8.59 -10.12
N ILE A 177 -6.87 9.10 -11.13
CA ILE A 177 -6.53 10.33 -11.86
C ILE A 177 -6.44 11.52 -10.90
N SER A 178 -7.40 11.68 -9.99
CA SER A 178 -7.38 12.78 -9.03
C SER A 178 -6.19 12.68 -8.06
N ALA A 179 -5.88 11.45 -7.62
CA ALA A 179 -4.76 11.18 -6.74
C ALA A 179 -3.42 11.47 -7.43
N ILE A 180 -3.20 11.05 -8.69
CA ILE A 180 -1.94 11.31 -9.39
C ILE A 180 -1.75 12.79 -9.71
N GLN A 181 -2.83 13.50 -10.06
CA GLN A 181 -2.81 14.95 -10.21
C GLN A 181 -2.38 15.65 -8.92
N PHE A 182 -2.94 15.25 -7.79
CA PHE A 182 -2.62 15.83 -6.49
C PHE A 182 -1.20 15.47 -6.03
N ALA A 183 -0.82 14.20 -6.15
CA ALA A 183 0.51 13.67 -5.78
C ALA A 183 1.66 14.29 -6.57
N THR A 184 1.41 14.75 -7.80
CA THR A 184 2.39 15.44 -8.66
C THR A 184 2.27 16.97 -8.61
N SER A 185 1.34 17.51 -7.81
CA SER A 185 1.14 18.96 -7.67
C SER A 185 2.08 19.59 -6.62
N SER A 186 2.00 20.91 -6.48
CA SER A 186 2.72 21.68 -5.46
C SER A 186 1.70 22.35 -4.52
N PRO A 187 1.03 21.58 -3.63
CA PRO A 187 0.01 22.11 -2.75
C PRO A 187 0.61 22.97 -1.63
N PRO A 188 -0.20 23.76 -0.89
CA PRO A 188 0.25 24.48 0.30
C PRO A 188 0.80 23.52 1.36
N SER A 189 1.71 24.00 2.21
CA SER A 189 2.38 23.18 3.23
C SER A 189 1.42 22.47 4.20
N SER A 190 0.24 23.04 4.46
CA SER A 190 -0.82 22.42 5.28
C SER A 190 -1.42 21.14 4.67
N MET A 191 -1.16 20.87 3.39
CA MET A 191 -1.65 19.71 2.66
C MET A 191 -0.54 18.71 2.30
N ASN A 192 0.68 18.90 2.82
CA ASN A 192 1.80 18.02 2.54
C ASN A 192 1.53 16.58 3.00
N ASP A 193 0.95 16.39 4.19
CA ASP A 193 0.63 15.06 4.72
C ASP A 193 -0.38 14.32 3.82
N LEU A 194 -1.36 15.04 3.27
CA LEU A 194 -2.31 14.48 2.31
C LEU A 194 -1.62 14.08 1.01
N LYS A 195 -0.64 14.88 0.55
CA LYS A 195 0.11 14.58 -0.68
C LYS A 195 0.96 13.32 -0.49
N VAL A 196 1.66 13.22 0.64
CA VAL A 196 2.46 12.03 1.00
C VAL A 196 1.57 10.81 1.10
N SER A 197 0.44 10.90 1.82
CA SER A 197 -0.53 9.80 1.89
C SER A 197 -1.05 9.42 0.50
N SER A 198 -1.33 10.38 -0.37
CA SER A 198 -1.73 10.09 -1.76
C SER A 198 -0.63 9.38 -2.55
N GLN A 199 0.63 9.77 -2.37
CA GLN A 199 1.80 9.13 -2.97
C GLN A 199 1.95 7.67 -2.51
N GLU A 200 1.84 7.42 -1.20
CA GLU A 200 1.90 6.08 -0.60
C GLU A 200 0.77 5.17 -1.07
N GLN A 201 -0.47 5.68 -1.11
CA GLN A 201 -1.61 4.88 -1.57
C GLN A 201 -1.53 4.56 -3.06
N LEU A 202 -1.04 5.49 -3.90
CA LEU A 202 -0.77 5.20 -5.31
C LEU A 202 0.32 4.15 -5.48
N GLU A 203 1.35 4.17 -4.65
CA GLU A 203 2.41 3.17 -4.68
C GLU A 203 1.88 1.79 -4.29
N TYR A 204 1.06 1.71 -3.24
CA TYR A 204 0.37 0.50 -2.81
C TYR A 204 -0.52 -0.07 -3.92
N LEU A 205 -1.41 0.74 -4.48
CA LEU A 205 -2.34 0.34 -5.55
C LEU A 205 -1.68 -0.11 -6.85
N LEU A 206 -0.43 0.28 -7.09
CA LEU A 206 0.35 -0.11 -8.27
C LEU A 206 1.30 -1.28 -8.01
N THR A 207 1.42 -1.75 -6.77
CA THR A 207 2.26 -2.90 -6.46
C THR A 207 1.63 -4.16 -7.06
N GLU A 208 2.46 -5.02 -7.66
CA GLU A 208 2.00 -6.27 -8.27
C GLU A 208 1.51 -7.22 -7.17
N ASP A 209 0.20 -7.45 -7.12
CA ASP A 209 -0.41 -8.53 -6.35
C ASP A 209 -0.59 -9.78 -7.24
N ASP A 210 -0.97 -10.93 -6.65
CA ASP A 210 -1.29 -12.17 -7.38
C ASP A 210 -2.50 -12.02 -8.34
N ASP A 211 -3.26 -10.92 -8.23
CA ASP A 211 -4.42 -10.59 -9.04
C ASP A 211 -4.09 -9.77 -10.30
N ALA A 212 -4.99 -9.81 -11.29
CA ALA A 212 -4.83 -9.08 -12.54
C ALA A 212 -4.71 -7.56 -12.28
N PRO A 213 -3.75 -6.85 -12.90
CA PRO A 213 -3.56 -5.43 -12.64
C PRO A 213 -4.78 -4.62 -13.09
N LEU A 214 -5.55 -4.11 -12.12
CA LEU A 214 -6.75 -3.32 -12.38
C LEU A 214 -6.42 -1.96 -13.03
N LEU A 215 -5.20 -1.44 -12.82
CA LEU A 215 -4.86 -0.04 -13.12
C LEU A 215 -3.65 0.15 -14.05
N THR A 216 -2.69 -0.78 -14.05
CA THR A 216 -1.47 -0.61 -14.86
C THR A 216 -1.68 -0.88 -16.35
N ALA A 217 -2.84 -1.40 -16.76
CA ALA A 217 -3.19 -1.61 -18.17
C ALA A 217 -4.06 -0.48 -18.77
N ASP A 218 -4.53 0.47 -17.95
CA ASP A 218 -5.46 1.51 -18.39
C ASP A 218 -4.74 2.67 -19.12
N ASP A 219 -5.10 2.90 -20.38
CA ASP A 219 -4.48 3.92 -21.23
C ASP A 219 -4.81 5.35 -20.80
N GLU A 220 -5.98 5.60 -20.20
CA GLU A 220 -6.37 6.91 -19.69
C GLU A 220 -5.52 7.28 -18.48
N ILE A 221 -5.34 6.33 -17.56
CA ILE A 221 -4.43 6.48 -16.41
C ILE A 221 -3.00 6.74 -16.87
N LYS A 222 -2.48 5.95 -17.82
CA LYS A 222 -1.12 6.14 -18.36
C LYS A 222 -0.95 7.51 -19.04
N MET A 223 -1.96 7.96 -19.78
CA MET A 223 -1.93 9.26 -20.45
C MET A 223 -1.88 10.40 -19.44
N GLU A 224 -2.76 10.38 -18.45
CA GLU A 224 -2.82 11.42 -17.42
C GLU A 224 -1.55 11.42 -16.57
N ALA A 225 -1.05 10.25 -16.17
CA ALA A 225 0.21 10.09 -15.47
C ALA A 225 1.38 10.74 -16.25
N LYS A 226 1.47 10.51 -17.57
CA LYS A 226 2.49 11.14 -18.42
C LYS A 226 2.39 12.67 -18.38
N LEU A 227 1.18 13.24 -18.46
CA LEU A 227 0.97 14.69 -18.40
C LEU A 227 1.39 15.28 -17.06
N CYS A 228 0.97 14.65 -15.96
CA CYS A 228 1.32 15.02 -14.60
C CYS A 228 2.83 15.01 -14.37
N VAL A 229 3.49 13.90 -14.75
CA VAL A 229 4.95 13.72 -14.63
C VAL A 229 5.69 14.75 -15.47
N LYS A 230 5.26 15.00 -16.70
CA LYS A 230 5.84 16.04 -17.54
C LYS A 230 5.71 17.43 -16.90
N GLY A 231 4.56 17.74 -16.30
CA GLY A 231 4.35 18.99 -15.58
C GLY A 231 5.31 19.15 -14.39
N LEU A 232 5.49 18.10 -13.60
CA LEU A 232 6.44 18.07 -12.49
C LEU A 232 7.88 18.29 -12.97
N LEU A 233 8.31 17.53 -13.98
CA LEU A 233 9.65 17.63 -14.57
C LEU A 233 9.92 19.04 -15.11
N MET A 234 8.98 19.66 -15.81
CA MET A 234 9.16 21.02 -16.33
C MET A 234 9.37 22.05 -15.22
N ARG A 235 8.66 21.93 -14.09
CA ARG A 235 8.87 22.80 -12.92
C ARG A 235 10.23 22.56 -12.27
N PHE A 236 10.64 21.30 -12.14
CA PHE A 236 11.97 20.96 -11.63
C PHE A 236 13.09 21.50 -12.53
N VAL A 237 13.01 21.30 -13.84
CA VAL A 237 13.99 21.82 -14.81
C VAL A 237 14.06 23.34 -14.74
N SER A 238 12.92 24.03 -14.67
CA SER A 238 12.89 25.49 -14.49
C SER A 238 13.56 25.95 -13.20
N LEU A 239 13.41 25.19 -12.11
CA LEU A 239 14.10 25.49 -10.85
C LEU A 239 15.61 25.29 -10.97
N VAL A 240 16.03 24.17 -11.57
CA VAL A 240 17.46 23.87 -11.82
C VAL A 240 18.09 24.96 -12.69
N ASP A 241 17.39 25.40 -13.74
CA ASP A 241 17.85 26.49 -14.60
C ASP A 241 17.99 27.81 -13.85
N SER A 242 17.03 28.15 -12.98
CA SER A 242 17.14 29.32 -12.09
C SER A 242 18.36 29.20 -11.20
N LEU A 243 18.50 28.09 -10.47
CA LEU A 243 19.61 27.86 -9.55
C LEU A 243 20.95 28.00 -10.26
N VAL A 244 21.12 27.39 -11.44
CA VAL A 244 22.37 27.52 -12.21
C VAL A 244 22.68 28.97 -12.62
N GLY A 245 21.66 29.79 -12.90
CA GLY A 245 21.81 31.22 -13.16
C GLY A 245 22.17 32.02 -11.90
N ASP A 246 21.51 31.71 -10.78
CA ASP A 246 21.75 32.37 -9.49
C ASP A 246 23.13 32.03 -8.89
N LEU A 247 23.71 30.87 -9.21
CA LEU A 247 25.11 30.57 -8.88
C LEU A 247 26.11 31.61 -9.44
N GLN A 248 25.68 32.43 -10.41
CA GLN A 248 26.46 33.53 -10.97
C GLN A 248 26.17 34.87 -10.28
N GLU A 249 25.05 35.00 -9.55
CA GLU A 249 24.57 36.23 -8.91
C GLU A 249 24.06 35.92 -7.48
N SER A 250 24.94 36.05 -6.49
CA SER A 250 24.64 35.86 -5.07
C SER A 250 23.36 36.60 -4.62
N MET A 251 22.28 35.86 -4.35
CA MET A 251 21.33 36.03 -3.23
C MET A 251 20.02 35.22 -3.42
N ALA A 252 19.52 34.67 -2.30
CA ALA A 252 18.28 33.91 -2.10
C ALA A 252 18.32 32.41 -2.43
N GLU A 253 19.34 31.70 -1.92
CA GLU A 253 19.54 30.25 -2.08
C GLU A 253 18.64 29.39 -1.17
N ALA A 254 18.45 29.74 0.11
CA ALA A 254 17.83 28.84 1.09
C ALA A 254 16.44 28.30 0.67
N GLY A 255 15.51 29.16 0.27
CA GLY A 255 14.17 28.72 -0.16
C GLY A 255 14.17 27.94 -1.49
N LYS A 256 15.13 28.20 -2.38
CA LYS A 256 15.26 27.47 -3.65
C LYS A 256 15.87 26.08 -3.43
N ILE A 257 16.80 25.96 -2.47
CA ILE A 257 17.38 24.68 -2.06
C ILE A 257 16.33 23.79 -1.37
N GLU A 258 15.51 24.35 -0.49
CA GLU A 258 14.36 23.62 0.10
C GLU A 258 13.38 23.12 -0.98
N LEU A 259 13.04 23.98 -1.95
CA LEU A 259 12.21 23.59 -3.09
C LEU A 259 12.87 22.53 -3.98
N PHE A 260 14.19 22.60 -4.16
CA PHE A 260 14.95 21.61 -4.91
C PHE A 260 14.88 20.25 -4.23
N GLN A 261 15.08 20.21 -2.90
CA GLN A 261 14.91 19.00 -2.11
C GLN A 261 13.48 18.45 -2.18
N ALA A 262 12.46 19.31 -2.09
CA ALA A 262 11.06 18.90 -2.21
C ALA A 262 10.78 18.25 -3.57
N TYR A 263 11.28 18.82 -4.68
CA TYR A 263 11.14 18.20 -5.99
C TYR A 263 11.94 16.91 -6.13
N LEU A 264 13.10 16.77 -5.50
CA LEU A 264 13.85 15.50 -5.51
C LEU A 264 13.08 14.38 -4.79
N ASN A 265 12.38 14.70 -3.70
CA ASN A 265 11.47 13.76 -3.04
C ASN A 265 10.33 13.34 -3.99
N ASP A 266 9.68 14.30 -4.63
CA ASP A 266 8.62 14.03 -5.60
C ASP A 266 9.11 13.19 -6.78
N LEU A 267 10.32 13.48 -7.30
CA LEU A 267 10.90 12.77 -8.43
C LEU A 267 11.40 11.37 -8.06
N SER A 268 11.88 11.19 -6.83
CA SER A 268 12.23 9.87 -6.27
C SER A 268 11.00 8.97 -6.24
N TRP A 269 9.88 9.45 -5.68
CA TRP A 269 8.60 8.74 -5.75
C TRP A 269 8.13 8.53 -7.21
N THR A 270 8.17 9.59 -8.02
CA THR A 270 7.72 9.54 -9.43
C THR A 270 8.50 8.49 -10.23
N SER A 271 9.80 8.32 -9.98
CA SER A 271 10.64 7.33 -10.68
C SER A 271 10.14 5.89 -10.50
N GLN A 272 9.52 5.59 -9.35
CA GLN A 272 8.90 4.30 -9.08
C GLN A 272 7.58 4.15 -9.83
N ILE A 273 6.73 5.18 -9.77
CA ILE A 273 5.42 5.20 -10.44
C ILE A 273 5.54 5.07 -11.95
N VAL A 274 6.47 5.81 -12.58
CA VAL A 274 6.67 5.72 -14.04
C VAL A 274 7.21 4.36 -14.48
N THR A 275 7.90 3.65 -13.58
CA THR A 275 8.38 2.29 -13.83
C THR A 275 7.21 1.30 -13.75
N LYS A 276 6.40 1.35 -12.67
CA LYS A 276 5.21 0.51 -12.49
C LYS A 276 4.15 0.71 -13.59
N LEU A 277 4.04 1.92 -14.13
CA LEU A 277 3.13 2.24 -15.25
C LEU A 277 3.73 2.06 -16.64
N GLU A 278 5.02 1.69 -16.75
CA GLU A 278 5.74 1.56 -18.03
C GLU A 278 5.77 2.84 -18.89
N ILE A 279 5.89 4.01 -18.23
CA ILE A 279 5.88 5.34 -18.88
C ILE A 279 7.16 6.15 -18.64
N SER A 280 8.28 5.46 -18.36
CA SER A 280 9.55 6.07 -17.94
C SER A 280 10.31 6.87 -19.01
N SER A 281 9.95 6.75 -20.29
CA SER A 281 10.69 7.36 -21.41
C SER A 281 10.92 8.87 -21.26
N ASP A 282 9.86 9.66 -21.05
CA ASP A 282 9.96 11.12 -20.97
C ASP A 282 10.73 11.57 -19.71
N PHE A 283 10.60 10.82 -18.62
CA PHE A 283 11.33 11.05 -17.38
C PHE A 283 12.83 10.88 -17.58
N VAL A 284 13.24 9.73 -18.14
CA VAL A 284 14.66 9.42 -18.41
C VAL A 284 15.25 10.43 -19.40
N LEU A 285 14.55 10.73 -20.50
CA LEU A 285 15.05 11.67 -21.50
C LEU A 285 15.26 13.08 -20.92
N THR A 286 14.30 13.58 -20.13
CA THR A 286 14.40 14.89 -19.48
C THR A 286 15.54 14.94 -18.46
N TRP A 287 15.71 13.88 -17.67
CA TRP A 287 16.82 13.77 -16.72
C TRP A 287 18.18 13.75 -17.42
N VAL A 288 18.33 12.98 -18.50
CA VAL A 288 19.55 12.92 -19.31
C VAL A 288 19.91 14.30 -19.86
N GLU A 289 18.92 15.03 -20.38
CA GLU A 289 19.12 16.37 -20.95
C GLU A 289 19.49 17.42 -19.90
N THR A 290 19.03 17.25 -18.65
CA THR A 290 19.27 18.18 -17.55
C THR A 290 20.45 17.77 -16.65
N SER A 291 21.00 16.56 -16.82
CA SER A 291 21.98 15.94 -15.90
C SER A 291 23.18 16.81 -15.55
N VAL A 292 23.77 17.50 -16.53
CA VAL A 292 24.94 18.38 -16.30
C VAL A 292 24.60 19.52 -15.32
N LYS A 293 23.40 20.09 -15.47
CA LYS A 293 22.93 21.19 -14.61
C LYS A 293 22.57 20.68 -13.22
N ILE A 294 21.92 19.51 -13.13
CA ILE A 294 21.58 18.87 -11.86
C ILE A 294 22.83 18.61 -11.03
N VAL A 295 23.86 17.97 -11.63
CA VAL A 295 25.14 17.71 -10.95
C VAL A 295 25.78 19.01 -10.49
N LYS A 296 25.81 20.04 -11.34
CA LYS A 296 26.37 21.36 -10.96
C LYS A 296 25.66 21.98 -9.74
N VAL A 297 24.33 21.91 -9.68
CA VAL A 297 23.54 22.40 -8.53
C VAL A 297 23.82 21.56 -7.28
N ALA A 298 23.88 20.23 -7.42
CA ALA A 298 24.15 19.32 -6.30
C ALA A 298 25.58 19.43 -5.75
N GLU A 299 26.56 19.74 -6.60
CA GLU A 299 27.95 20.03 -6.21
C GLU A 299 28.07 21.37 -5.48
N GLU A 300 27.28 22.40 -5.83
CA GLU A 300 27.25 23.63 -5.03
C GLU A 300 26.69 23.35 -3.64
N ALA A 301 25.59 22.61 -3.57
CA ALA A 301 24.95 22.23 -2.31
C ALA A 301 25.93 21.47 -1.37
N CYS A 302 26.97 20.84 -1.92
CA CYS A 302 28.10 20.25 -1.19
C CYS A 302 28.83 21.26 -0.30
N ARG A 303 29.05 22.48 -0.81
CA ARG A 303 29.79 23.53 -0.08
C ARG A 303 29.01 24.02 1.13
N GLU A 304 27.69 23.92 1.07
CA GLU A 304 26.76 24.28 2.14
C GLU A 304 26.52 23.14 3.15
N SER A 305 27.27 22.03 3.07
CA SER A 305 27.17 20.85 3.95
C SER A 305 25.84 20.07 3.85
N SER A 306 25.20 20.04 2.68
CA SER A 306 23.91 19.34 2.46
C SER A 306 24.06 17.96 1.79
N LEU A 307 24.82 17.06 2.42
CA LEU A 307 25.07 15.69 1.92
C LEU A 307 23.77 14.92 1.60
N HIS A 308 22.69 15.19 2.34
CA HIS A 308 21.38 14.58 2.11
C HIS A 308 20.81 14.89 0.72
N ILE A 309 21.03 16.10 0.20
CA ILE A 309 20.57 16.50 -1.15
C ILE A 309 21.32 15.69 -2.19
N GLN A 310 22.63 15.48 -2.01
CA GLN A 310 23.46 14.73 -2.96
C GLN A 310 23.03 13.26 -3.02
N VAL A 311 22.80 12.65 -1.87
CA VAL A 311 22.27 11.27 -1.79
C VAL A 311 20.90 11.20 -2.46
N LYS A 312 20.01 12.17 -2.20
CA LYS A 312 18.69 12.21 -2.84
C LYS A 312 18.75 12.38 -4.36
N VAL A 313 19.69 13.18 -4.87
CA VAL A 313 19.96 13.29 -6.33
C VAL A 313 20.41 11.94 -6.88
N LEU A 314 21.27 11.21 -6.17
CA LEU A 314 21.75 9.89 -6.57
C LEU A 314 20.63 8.83 -6.55
N GLU A 315 19.70 8.88 -5.61
CA GLU A 315 18.52 8.00 -5.58
C GLU A 315 17.65 8.15 -6.85
N VAL A 316 17.49 9.36 -7.36
CA VAL A 316 16.78 9.58 -8.63
C VAL A 316 17.65 9.17 -9.81
N ALA A 317 18.94 9.52 -9.78
CA ALA A 317 19.88 9.21 -10.84
C ALA A 317 20.05 7.71 -11.06
N VAL A 318 20.08 6.90 -9.98
CA VAL A 318 20.24 5.45 -10.11
C VAL A 318 19.10 4.83 -10.91
N LYS A 319 17.85 5.23 -10.68
CA LYS A 319 16.69 4.72 -11.45
C LYS A 319 16.78 5.05 -12.93
N VAL A 320 17.33 6.22 -13.25
CA VAL A 320 17.60 6.62 -14.64
C VAL A 320 18.74 5.81 -15.24
N LEU A 321 19.84 5.62 -14.51
CA LEU A 321 21.00 4.85 -14.96
C LEU A 321 20.67 3.37 -15.12
N GLU A 322 19.86 2.78 -14.23
CA GLU A 322 19.34 1.41 -14.35
C GLU A 322 18.51 1.25 -15.62
N ALA A 323 17.58 2.17 -15.89
CA ALA A 323 16.76 2.13 -17.10
C ALA A 323 17.61 2.17 -18.38
N ILE A 324 18.73 2.90 -18.38
CA ILE A 324 19.67 2.97 -19.51
C ILE A 324 20.57 1.73 -19.56
N GLY A 325 21.12 1.32 -18.42
CA GLY A 325 22.11 0.26 -18.28
C GLY A 325 21.54 -1.13 -18.52
N TYR A 326 20.33 -1.39 -18.06
CA TYR A 326 19.65 -2.68 -18.25
C TYR A 326 18.82 -2.73 -19.54
N GLY A 327 18.80 -1.64 -20.31
CA GLY A 327 18.19 -1.60 -21.64
C GLY A 327 16.67 -1.41 -21.64
N THR A 328 16.05 -1.04 -20.51
CA THR A 328 14.64 -0.62 -20.43
C THR A 328 14.36 0.55 -21.38
N LEU A 329 15.31 1.49 -21.50
CA LEU A 329 15.29 2.55 -22.50
C LEU A 329 16.58 2.57 -23.31
N ILE A 330 16.47 2.37 -24.62
CA ILE A 330 17.61 2.37 -25.53
C ILE A 330 17.95 3.80 -25.95
N LEU A 331 19.11 4.28 -25.52
CA LEU A 331 19.64 5.59 -25.91
C LEU A 331 20.82 5.48 -26.91
N PRO A 332 21.00 6.50 -27.78
CA PRO A 332 22.18 6.59 -28.63
C PRO A 332 23.47 6.55 -27.81
N THR A 333 24.52 5.94 -28.37
CA THR A 333 25.84 5.81 -27.72
C THR A 333 26.33 7.11 -27.10
N MET A 334 26.14 8.25 -27.78
CA MET A 334 26.63 9.53 -27.28
C MET A 334 25.93 10.00 -26.01
N LYS A 335 24.61 9.77 -25.89
CA LYS A 335 23.86 10.06 -24.66
C LYS A 335 24.29 9.11 -23.52
N ARG A 336 24.50 7.82 -23.81
CA ARG A 336 24.99 6.85 -22.81
C ARG A 336 26.38 7.22 -22.29
N LEU A 337 27.30 7.58 -23.19
CA LEU A 337 28.65 8.04 -22.85
C LEU A 337 28.60 9.32 -22.00
N GLN A 338 27.78 10.31 -22.39
CA GLN A 338 27.59 11.53 -21.62
C GLN A 338 27.13 11.22 -20.19
N MET A 339 26.17 10.32 -20.02
CA MET A 339 25.69 9.94 -18.68
C MET A 339 26.81 9.35 -17.82
N VAL A 340 27.63 8.45 -18.36
CA VAL A 340 28.80 7.93 -17.61
C VAL A 340 29.76 9.06 -17.25
N LYS A 341 30.12 9.93 -18.20
CA LYS A 341 31.07 11.03 -17.95
C LYS A 341 30.56 12.08 -16.97
N VAL A 342 29.25 12.26 -16.83
CA VAL A 342 28.65 13.22 -15.89
C VAL A 342 28.49 12.62 -14.50
N TRP A 343 27.94 11.40 -14.42
CA TRP A 343 27.55 10.82 -13.14
C TRP A 343 28.68 10.07 -12.43
N LEU A 344 29.62 9.46 -13.17
CA LEU A 344 30.72 8.71 -12.57
C LEU A 344 31.62 9.59 -11.69
N PRO A 345 32.05 10.80 -12.10
CA PRO A 345 32.82 11.70 -11.23
C PRO A 345 32.02 12.19 -10.02
N PHE A 346 30.73 12.50 -10.21
CA PHE A 346 29.87 12.97 -9.12
C PHE A 346 29.68 11.89 -8.04
N VAL A 347 29.42 10.65 -8.45
CA VAL A 347 29.32 9.50 -7.54
C VAL A 347 30.61 9.30 -6.73
N ARG A 348 31.76 9.44 -7.39
CA ARG A 348 33.09 9.39 -6.75
C ARG A 348 33.33 10.52 -5.75
N LEU A 349 32.74 11.68 -5.98
CA LEU A 349 32.79 12.81 -5.06
C LEU A 349 31.97 12.54 -3.79
N VAL A 350 30.76 11.99 -3.94
CA VAL A 350 29.79 11.83 -2.83
C VAL A 350 30.10 10.61 -1.96
N LYS A 351 30.52 9.48 -2.54
CA LYS A 351 30.72 8.21 -1.81
C LYS A 351 31.65 8.32 -0.59
N PRO A 352 32.84 8.94 -0.68
CA PRO A 352 33.74 9.06 0.47
C PRO A 352 33.15 9.90 1.61
N SER A 353 32.37 10.93 1.28
CA SER A 353 31.69 11.76 2.27
C SER A 353 30.64 10.96 3.05
N VAL A 354 29.88 10.10 2.36
CA VAL A 354 28.92 9.19 3.02
C VAL A 354 29.62 8.18 3.91
N ASP A 355 30.71 7.56 3.43
CA ASP A 355 31.47 6.57 4.20
C ASP A 355 32.09 7.16 5.48
N SER A 356 32.50 8.44 5.43
CA SER A 356 33.02 9.13 6.62
C SER A 356 31.96 9.35 7.71
N VAL A 357 30.73 9.67 7.33
CA VAL A 357 29.62 9.95 8.26
C VAL A 357 29.09 8.67 8.92
N VAL A 358 29.08 7.54 8.20
CA VAL A 358 28.63 6.24 8.73
C VAL A 358 29.57 5.70 9.82
N SER A 359 30.82 6.18 9.88
CA SER A 359 31.82 5.76 10.86
C SER A 359 31.76 6.48 12.21
N ASP A 360 31.05 7.60 12.30
CA ASP A 360 30.75 8.32 13.56
C ASP A 360 29.33 7.96 14.02
N ASP A 361 29.18 7.53 15.27
CA ASP A 361 28.01 6.84 15.79
C ASP A 361 26.74 7.71 15.91
N ASP A 362 25.58 7.06 15.78
CA ASP A 362 24.20 7.50 16.06
C ASP A 362 23.72 8.91 15.63
N ASN A 363 23.15 9.05 14.41
CA ASN A 363 21.90 9.84 14.24
C ASN A 363 21.14 9.81 12.89
N ASP A 364 21.43 8.96 11.89
CA ASP A 364 20.54 8.93 10.71
C ASP A 364 20.34 7.53 10.10
N MET A 365 19.14 6.98 10.29
CA MET A 365 18.69 5.73 9.66
C MET A 365 18.64 5.83 8.13
N LEU A 366 18.52 7.04 7.57
CA LEU A 366 18.48 7.29 6.12
C LEU A 366 19.83 7.06 5.41
N LEU A 367 20.95 7.23 6.12
CA LEU A 367 22.28 7.01 5.53
C LEU A 367 22.79 5.58 5.72
N LYS A 368 22.30 4.88 6.76
CA LYS A 368 22.73 3.52 7.15
C LYS A 368 22.21 2.39 6.23
N SER A 369 21.27 2.67 5.32
CA SER A 369 20.62 1.67 4.44
C SER A 369 20.86 1.91 2.93
N ASN A 370 21.94 2.63 2.57
CA ASN A 370 22.25 2.96 1.16
C ASN A 370 23.13 1.94 0.43
N ASP A 371 23.43 0.78 1.00
CA ASP A 371 24.23 -0.25 0.31
C ASP A 371 23.58 -0.68 -1.01
N GLU A 372 22.25 -0.83 -1.04
CA GLU A 372 21.50 -1.16 -2.26
C GLU A 372 21.63 -0.06 -3.33
N LEU A 373 21.61 1.22 -2.94
CA LEU A 373 21.81 2.35 -3.85
C LEU A 373 23.18 2.27 -4.53
N TRP A 374 24.24 2.06 -3.74
CA TRP A 374 25.60 2.00 -4.26
C TRP A 374 25.84 0.75 -5.14
N GLN A 375 25.30 -0.40 -4.76
CA GLN A 375 25.37 -1.61 -5.58
C GLN A 375 24.63 -1.44 -6.90
N SER A 376 23.46 -0.79 -6.88
CA SER A 376 22.66 -0.52 -8.08
C SER A 376 23.36 0.46 -9.02
N LEU A 377 23.98 1.52 -8.48
CA LEU A 377 24.79 2.48 -9.26
C LEU A 377 25.98 1.79 -9.94
N GLU A 378 26.73 0.97 -9.19
CA GLU A 378 27.89 0.24 -9.72
C GLU A 378 27.47 -0.71 -10.85
N SER A 379 26.45 -1.52 -10.61
CA SER A 379 25.89 -2.46 -11.60
C SER A 379 25.41 -1.73 -12.87
N ALA A 380 24.72 -0.60 -12.71
CA ALA A 380 24.28 0.22 -13.83
C ALA A 380 25.47 0.78 -14.63
N PHE A 381 26.51 1.31 -13.96
CA PHE A 381 27.71 1.81 -14.64
C PHE A 381 28.45 0.69 -15.39
N VAL A 382 28.65 -0.47 -14.78
CA VAL A 382 29.29 -1.63 -15.42
C VAL A 382 28.53 -2.00 -16.69
N SER A 383 27.20 -2.17 -16.60
CA SER A 383 26.38 -2.52 -17.77
C SER A 383 26.44 -1.44 -18.86
N MET A 384 26.34 -0.16 -18.50
CA MET A 384 26.44 0.94 -19.44
C MET A 384 27.79 0.98 -20.16
N ILE A 385 28.90 0.84 -19.42
CA ILE A 385 30.26 0.84 -19.97
C ILE A 385 30.46 -0.35 -20.91
N LEU A 386 30.03 -1.55 -20.51
CA LEU A 386 30.12 -2.76 -21.34
C LEU A 386 29.42 -2.62 -22.69
N ALA A 387 28.39 -1.77 -22.78
CA ALA A 387 27.63 -1.49 -23.98
C ALA A 387 28.19 -0.32 -24.83
N LEU A 388 29.25 0.37 -24.41
CA LEU A 388 29.91 1.44 -25.17
C LEU A 388 30.91 0.88 -26.22
N PRO A 389 31.31 1.68 -27.22
CA PRO A 389 32.44 1.36 -28.09
C PRO A 389 33.73 1.10 -27.32
N SER A 390 34.58 0.22 -27.86
CA SER A 390 35.84 -0.20 -27.21
C SER A 390 36.82 0.95 -26.95
N SER A 391 36.77 2.03 -27.76
CA SER A 391 37.58 3.24 -27.55
C SER A 391 37.15 3.99 -26.29
N ASP A 392 35.85 4.16 -26.13
CA ASP A 392 35.26 4.94 -25.04
C ASP A 392 35.40 4.17 -23.72
N GLN A 393 35.24 2.83 -23.76
CA GLN A 393 35.57 1.94 -22.65
C GLN A 393 37.02 2.12 -22.20
N ALA A 394 37.97 2.19 -23.15
CA ALA A 394 39.38 2.35 -22.81
C ALA A 394 39.67 3.70 -22.14
N GLU A 395 39.03 4.78 -22.58
CA GLU A 395 39.16 6.10 -21.97
C GLU A 395 38.68 6.08 -20.52
N ILE A 396 37.45 5.59 -20.28
CA ILE A 396 36.84 5.51 -18.95
C ILE A 396 37.65 4.63 -17.99
N LEU A 397 38.09 3.46 -18.46
CA LEU A 397 38.90 2.54 -17.65
C LEU A 397 40.28 3.10 -17.34
N THR A 398 40.88 3.86 -18.26
CA THR A 398 42.16 4.54 -18.01
C THR A 398 42.00 5.57 -16.89
N GLU A 399 40.96 6.41 -16.97
CA GLU A 399 40.65 7.39 -15.92
C GLU A 399 40.36 6.70 -14.56
N TRP A 400 39.67 5.56 -14.57
CA TRP A 400 39.45 4.76 -13.35
C TRP A 400 40.77 4.29 -12.72
N PHE A 401 41.74 3.82 -13.52
CA PHE A 401 43.06 3.44 -13.01
C PHE A 401 43.90 4.60 -12.49
N GLU A 402 43.70 5.82 -13.01
CA GLU A 402 44.41 7.01 -12.54
C GLU A 402 43.89 7.46 -11.16
N ASN A 403 42.60 7.26 -10.90
CA ASN A 403 41.92 7.60 -9.65
C ASN A 403 42.08 6.54 -8.54
N LYS A 404 43.29 6.01 -8.33
CA LYS A 404 43.57 4.89 -7.40
C LYS A 404 43.15 5.10 -5.95
N GLN A 405 42.88 6.34 -5.54
CA GLN A 405 42.44 6.68 -4.18
C GLN A 405 40.94 6.46 -3.97
N ILE A 406 40.16 6.34 -5.05
CA ILE A 406 38.70 6.19 -5.01
C ILE A 406 38.37 4.78 -5.50
N CYS A 407 38.13 3.85 -4.56
CA CYS A 407 37.87 2.43 -4.85
C CYS A 407 36.50 2.16 -5.47
N TYR A 408 35.64 3.17 -5.62
CA TYR A 408 34.24 3.02 -6.03
C TYR A 408 33.92 3.89 -7.27
N PRO A 409 33.08 3.42 -8.21
CA PRO A 409 32.60 2.06 -8.34
C PRO A 409 33.71 1.08 -8.73
N ASP A 410 33.54 -0.19 -8.35
CA ASP A 410 34.36 -1.29 -8.85
C ASP A 410 34.01 -1.57 -10.32
N LEU A 411 34.94 -1.22 -11.21
CA LEU A 411 34.81 -1.45 -12.65
C LEU A 411 35.60 -2.67 -13.13
N THR A 412 36.01 -3.56 -12.22
CA THR A 412 36.82 -4.75 -12.53
C THR A 412 36.15 -5.63 -13.56
N GLU A 413 34.84 -5.90 -13.45
CA GLU A 413 34.11 -6.69 -14.45
C GLU A 413 34.21 -6.06 -15.85
N ALA A 414 33.93 -4.76 -15.95
CA ALA A 414 34.03 -4.03 -17.22
C ALA A 414 35.44 -4.09 -17.81
N PHE A 415 36.47 -3.98 -16.96
CA PHE A 415 37.87 -4.10 -17.34
C PHE A 415 38.24 -5.50 -17.85
N GLU A 416 37.83 -6.55 -17.15
CA GLU A 416 38.08 -7.94 -17.53
C GLU A 416 37.47 -8.27 -18.90
N VAL A 417 36.22 -7.86 -19.10
CA VAL A 417 35.52 -8.03 -20.38
C VAL A 417 36.17 -7.23 -21.50
N TRP A 418 36.58 -5.98 -21.24
CA TRP A 418 37.32 -5.19 -22.22
C TRP A 418 38.66 -5.83 -22.62
N CYS A 419 39.41 -6.37 -21.64
CA CYS A 419 40.67 -7.08 -21.89
C CYS A 419 40.44 -8.33 -22.74
N TYR A 420 39.42 -9.13 -22.40
CA TYR A 420 39.02 -10.30 -23.18
C TYR A 420 38.66 -9.92 -24.62
N ARG A 421 37.78 -8.92 -24.81
CA ARG A 421 37.35 -8.44 -26.13
C ARG A 421 38.52 -7.92 -26.95
N SER A 422 39.43 -7.16 -26.35
CA SER A 422 40.64 -6.64 -26.99
C SER A 422 41.60 -7.74 -27.45
N LYS A 423 41.82 -8.76 -26.60
CA LYS A 423 42.66 -9.92 -26.92
C LYS A 423 42.06 -10.75 -28.07
N VAL A 424 40.74 -10.98 -28.05
CA VAL A 424 40.03 -11.73 -29.09
C VAL A 424 40.00 -10.96 -30.41
N ALA A 425 39.73 -9.65 -30.39
CA ALA A 425 39.73 -8.80 -31.58
C ALA A 425 41.09 -8.82 -32.28
N LYS A 426 42.19 -8.71 -31.52
CA LYS A 426 43.55 -8.82 -32.07
C LYS A 426 43.80 -10.16 -32.77
N ARG A 427 43.38 -11.28 -32.17
CA ARG A 427 43.49 -12.61 -32.79
C ARG A 427 42.69 -12.73 -34.10
N ARG A 428 41.49 -12.17 -34.14
CA ARG A 428 40.63 -12.17 -35.34
C ARG A 428 41.24 -11.34 -36.47
N LEU A 429 41.80 -10.17 -36.15
CA LEU A 429 42.50 -9.34 -37.13
C LEU A 429 43.73 -10.05 -37.70
N THR A 430 44.55 -10.71 -36.86
CA THR A 430 45.71 -11.47 -37.35
C THR A 430 45.34 -12.65 -38.27
N LEU A 431 44.15 -13.25 -38.10
CA LEU A 431 43.64 -14.30 -38.98
C LEU A 431 43.14 -13.75 -40.32
N LEU A 432 42.59 -12.53 -40.34
CA LEU A 432 42.16 -11.85 -41.56
C LEU A 432 43.36 -11.39 -42.38
N ASP A 433 44.40 -10.85 -41.73
CA ASP A 433 45.63 -10.43 -42.39
C ASP A 433 46.44 -11.61 -42.95
N GLY A 434 46.37 -12.79 -42.31
CA GLY A 434 47.02 -14.02 -42.77
C GLY A 434 46.36 -14.70 -43.98
N ASN A 435 45.17 -14.27 -44.40
CA ASN A 435 44.40 -14.86 -45.51
C ASN A 435 44.41 -14.02 -46.80
N ASN A 436 45.16 -12.92 -46.86
CA ASN A 436 45.39 -12.19 -48.11
C ASN A 436 46.62 -12.77 -48.84
N PRO A 437 46.47 -13.51 -49.96
CA PRO A 437 47.61 -13.90 -50.77
C PRO A 437 48.17 -12.64 -51.42
N THR A 438 49.39 -12.27 -51.07
CA THR A 438 50.19 -11.33 -51.84
C THR A 438 50.27 -11.81 -53.29
N PRO A 439 49.91 -11.01 -54.31
CA PRO A 439 50.22 -11.39 -55.68
C PRO A 439 51.74 -11.31 -55.82
N ASN A 440 52.37 -12.47 -55.98
CA ASN A 440 53.79 -12.61 -56.24
C ASN A 440 54.20 -11.65 -57.38
N LYS A 441 55.09 -10.71 -57.07
CA LYS A 441 55.91 -10.04 -58.08
C LYS A 441 56.91 -11.05 -58.64
N VAL A 442 56.77 -11.35 -59.92
CA VAL A 442 57.87 -11.77 -60.81
C VAL A 442 58.09 -10.65 -61.80
#